data_AF-A0A0F9TW69-F1
#
_entry.id   AF-A0A0F9TW69-F1
#
_cell.length_a   1.000
_cell.length_b   1.000
_cell.length_c   1.000
_cell.angle_alpha   90.00
_cell.angle_beta   90.00
_cell.angle_gamma   90.00
#
_symmetry.space_group_name_H-M   'P 1'
#
loop_
_entity.id
_entity.type
_entity.pdbx_description
1 polymer ?
#
loop_
_entity_poly.entity_id
_entity_poly.type
_entity_poly.pdbx_seq_one_letter_code
_entity_poly.pdbx_strand_id
1 'polypeptide(L)'
;MARILEEELQEILPSPTDLSPYIELGNRFVTETLGSVTSLTVAQLKDIELFVSAHFAAMTVERGTPRFEQVGDSRVSWEVKAGDGLKSTRFGKMALLLDSSKTLAKLSVESVAEFRVFGG
;
A
#
# COMPACT_ATOMS: atom_id res chain seq x y z
N MET A 1 -10.24 -13.18 10.25
CA MET A 1 -11.41 -12.65 9.53
C MET A 1 -11.06 -11.24 9.10
N ALA A 2 -11.40 -10.86 7.87
CA ALA A 2 -11.21 -9.51 7.36
C ALA A 2 -11.95 -8.48 8.22
N ARG A 3 -11.33 -7.31 8.44
CA ARG A 3 -11.91 -6.19 9.20
C ARG A 3 -12.75 -5.28 8.31
N ILE A 4 -12.59 -5.39 7.00
CA ILE A 4 -13.26 -4.58 5.98
C ILE A 4 -14.17 -5.44 5.10
N LEU A 5 -15.16 -4.79 4.48
CA LEU A 5 -16.03 -5.37 3.46
C LEU A 5 -15.58 -4.97 2.05
N GLU A 6 -16.03 -5.73 1.05
CA GLU A 6 -15.73 -5.42 -0.36
C GLU A 6 -16.32 -4.08 -0.80
N GLU A 7 -17.52 -3.74 -0.31
CA GLU A 7 -18.19 -2.47 -0.56
C GLU A 7 -17.30 -1.28 -0.13
N GLU A 8 -16.67 -1.35 1.04
CA GLU A 8 -15.79 -0.30 1.57
C GLU A 8 -14.54 -0.11 0.70
N LEU A 9 -14.02 -1.21 0.14
CA LEU A 9 -12.87 -1.15 -0.77
C LEU A 9 -13.28 -0.61 -2.15
N GLN A 10 -14.47 -0.94 -2.63
CA GLN A 10 -14.96 -0.51 -3.92
C GLN A 10 -15.31 0.99 -3.95
N GLU A 11 -15.65 1.59 -2.80
CA GLU A 11 -15.82 3.04 -2.65
C GLU A 11 -14.53 3.82 -2.97
N ILE A 12 -13.37 3.31 -2.53
CA ILE A 12 -12.08 4.00 -2.71
C ILE A 12 -11.33 3.58 -3.97
N LEU A 13 -11.58 2.36 -4.45
CA LEU A 13 -11.02 1.82 -5.68
C LEU A 13 -12.13 1.15 -6.50
N PRO A 14 -12.89 1.93 -7.29
CA PRO A 14 -13.90 1.38 -8.18
C PRO A 14 -13.24 0.45 -9.20
N SER A 15 -13.55 -0.84 -9.10
CA SER A 15 -13.04 -1.89 -9.98
C SER A 15 -14.20 -2.78 -10.44
N PRO A 16 -14.21 -3.23 -11.71
CA PRO A 16 -15.18 -4.21 -12.20
C PRO A 16 -14.78 -5.66 -11.86
N THR A 17 -13.63 -5.87 -11.21
CA THR A 17 -13.09 -7.19 -10.85
C THR A 17 -13.34 -7.49 -9.38
N ASP A 18 -13.53 -8.76 -9.02
CA ASP A 18 -13.61 -9.25 -7.64
C ASP A 18 -12.40 -8.79 -6.82
N LEU A 19 -12.68 -8.11 -5.70
CA LEU A 19 -11.66 -7.55 -4.82
C LEU A 19 -11.37 -8.42 -3.60
N SER A 20 -12.15 -9.49 -3.38
CA SER A 20 -12.02 -10.42 -2.25
C SER A 20 -10.59 -10.94 -2.04
N PRO A 21 -9.82 -11.35 -3.08
CA PRO A 21 -8.46 -11.84 -2.88
C PRO A 21 -7.51 -10.78 -2.28
N TYR A 22 -7.72 -9.50 -2.60
CA TYR A 22 -6.90 -8.41 -2.09
C TYR A 22 -7.26 -8.05 -0.64
N ILE A 23 -8.53 -8.22 -0.27
CA ILE A 23 -9.00 -8.06 1.11
C ILE A 23 -8.40 -9.14 1.99
N GLU A 24 -8.41 -10.40 1.54
CA GLU A 24 -7.77 -11.49 2.27
C GLU A 24 -6.27 -11.29 2.44
N LEU A 25 -5.61 -10.82 1.37
CA LEU A 25 -4.18 -10.52 1.40
C LEU A 25 -3.87 -9.36 2.35
N GLY A 26 -4.65 -8.28 2.30
CA GLY A 26 -4.53 -7.14 3.21
C GLY A 26 -4.75 -7.53 4.66
N ASN A 27 -5.78 -8.34 4.94
CA ASN A 27 -6.06 -8.85 6.29
C ASN A 27 -4.89 -9.68 6.83
N ARG A 28 -4.35 -10.59 6.02
CA ARG A 28 -3.20 -11.41 6.41
C ARG A 28 -1.99 -10.53 6.68
N PHE A 29 -1.65 -9.63 5.77
CA PHE A 29 -0.50 -8.76 5.89
C PHE A 29 -0.58 -7.87 7.14
N VAL A 30 -1.72 -7.21 7.36
CA VAL A 30 -1.93 -6.36 8.54
C VAL A 30 -1.92 -7.17 9.83
N THR A 31 -2.51 -8.36 9.84
CA THR A 31 -2.54 -9.20 11.03
C THR A 31 -1.14 -9.74 11.39
N GLU A 32 -0.36 -10.17 10.41
CA GLU A 32 1.00 -10.65 10.61
C GLU A 32 1.95 -9.52 11.03
N THR A 33 1.77 -8.33 10.45
CA THR A 33 2.69 -7.20 10.65
C THR A 33 2.35 -6.36 11.87
N LEU A 34 1.07 -6.08 12.09
CA LEU A 34 0.56 -5.14 13.09
C LEU A 34 -0.26 -5.82 14.19
N GLY A 35 -0.52 -7.13 14.11
CA GLY A 35 -1.34 -7.85 15.08
C GLY A 35 -0.79 -7.86 16.50
N SER A 36 0.53 -7.68 16.66
CA SER A 36 1.21 -7.57 17.97
C SER A 36 1.37 -6.12 18.46
N VAL A 37 0.99 -5.14 17.65
CA VAL A 37 1.16 -3.71 17.95
C VAL A 37 -0.01 -3.22 18.80
N THR A 38 0.24 -3.01 20.09
CA THR A 38 -0.78 -2.55 21.05
C THR A 38 -1.09 -1.05 20.98
N SER A 39 -0.26 -0.27 20.28
CA SER A 39 -0.46 1.19 20.12
C SER A 39 -1.49 1.55 19.05
N LEU A 40 -2.02 0.57 18.30
CA LEU A 40 -3.01 0.77 17.26
C LEU A 40 -4.38 0.33 17.75
N THR A 41 -5.37 1.19 17.54
CA THR A 41 -6.77 0.87 17.82
C THR A 41 -7.35 -0.04 16.74
N VAL A 42 -8.45 -0.72 17.05
CA VAL A 42 -9.18 -1.56 16.07
C VAL A 42 -9.64 -0.74 14.85
N ALA A 43 -10.05 0.52 15.06
CA ALA A 43 -10.42 1.42 13.98
C ALA A 43 -9.21 1.73 13.07
N GLN A 44 -8.05 2.05 13.65
CA GLN A 44 -6.83 2.28 12.87
C GLN A 44 -6.39 1.03 12.10
N LEU A 45 -6.47 -0.16 12.71
CA LEU A 45 -6.15 -1.41 12.01
C LEU A 45 -7.11 -1.66 10.85
N LYS A 46 -8.39 -1.31 10.98
CA LYS A 46 -9.37 -1.40 9.90
C LYS A 46 -9.02 -0.43 8.76
N ASP A 47 -8.72 0.83 9.07
CA ASP A 47 -8.36 1.82 8.04
C ASP A 47 -7.05 1.43 7.33
N ILE A 48 -6.05 0.95 8.07
CA ILE A 48 -4.81 0.46 7.49
C ILE A 48 -5.07 -0.76 6.59
N GLU A 49 -5.91 -1.71 7.01
CA GLU A 49 -6.30 -2.87 6.19
C GLU A 49 -7.00 -2.44 4.90
N LEU A 50 -7.86 -1.43 4.94
CA LEU A 50 -8.51 -0.85 3.77
C LEU A 50 -7.48 -0.32 2.76
N PHE A 51 -6.55 0.53 3.21
CA PHE A 51 -5.57 1.15 2.33
C PHE A 51 -4.48 0.16 1.84
N VAL A 52 -4.14 -0.86 2.63
CA VAL A 52 -3.25 -1.95 2.20
C VAL A 52 -3.93 -2.83 1.16
N SER A 53 -5.20 -3.18 1.35
CA SER A 53 -5.97 -3.97 0.37
C SER A 53 -6.11 -3.19 -0.95
N ALA A 54 -6.41 -1.89 -0.88
CA ALA A 54 -6.44 -1.01 -2.05
C ALA A 54 -5.09 -0.84 -2.72
N HIS A 55 -3.99 -0.84 -1.95
CA HIS A 55 -2.65 -0.83 -2.51
C HIS A 55 -2.38 -2.07 -3.36
N PHE A 56 -2.70 -3.26 -2.86
CA PHE A 56 -2.52 -4.50 -3.61
C PHE A 56 -3.41 -4.56 -4.85
N ALA A 57 -4.67 -4.18 -4.72
CA ALA A 57 -5.60 -4.13 -5.84
C ALA A 57 -5.17 -3.09 -6.89
N ALA A 58 -4.72 -1.90 -6.48
CA ALA A 58 -4.24 -0.88 -7.42
C ALA A 58 -2.98 -1.34 -8.18
N MET A 59 -2.05 -2.03 -7.52
CA MET A 59 -0.86 -2.54 -8.19
C MET A 59 -1.19 -3.55 -9.30
N THR A 60 -2.24 -4.36 -9.14
CA THR A 60 -2.64 -5.38 -10.11
C THR A 60 -3.61 -4.85 -11.16
N VAL A 61 -4.63 -4.09 -10.75
CA VAL A 61 -5.66 -3.53 -11.64
C VAL A 61 -5.08 -2.43 -12.53
N GLU A 62 -4.21 -1.57 -12.01
CA GLU A 62 -3.61 -0.48 -12.79
C GLU A 62 -2.42 -0.96 -13.65
N ARG A 63 -2.00 -2.24 -13.57
CA ARG A 63 -0.76 -2.77 -14.19
C ARG A 63 0.50 -1.94 -13.83
N GLY A 64 0.53 -1.40 -12.61
CA GLY A 64 1.50 -0.40 -12.19
C GLY A 64 1.03 1.01 -12.53
N THR A 65 1.27 1.94 -11.59
CA THR A 65 0.86 3.35 -11.59
C THR A 65 0.78 3.93 -13.02
N PRO A 66 -0.32 4.63 -13.40
CA PRO A 66 -0.39 5.30 -14.68
C PRO A 66 0.86 6.17 -14.85
N ARG A 67 1.75 5.84 -15.80
CA ARG A 67 2.94 6.67 -16.02
C ARG A 67 2.56 8.09 -16.47
N PHE A 68 1.34 8.26 -16.95
CA PHE A 68 0.77 9.53 -17.39
C PHE A 68 -0.74 9.53 -17.19
N GLU A 69 -1.26 10.48 -16.44
CA GLU A 69 -2.68 10.88 -16.49
C GLU A 69 -2.69 12.34 -16.95
N GLN A 70 -3.30 12.58 -18.12
CA GLN A 70 -3.37 13.91 -18.72
C GLN A 70 -4.73 14.51 -18.35
N VAL A 71 -4.73 15.41 -17.37
CA VAL A 71 -5.93 16.17 -16.98
C VAL A 71 -5.79 17.58 -17.57
N GLY A 72 -6.33 17.77 -18.78
CA GLY A 72 -6.17 19.00 -19.55
C GLY A 72 -4.72 19.22 -20.02
N ASP A 73 -4.18 20.44 -19.85
CA ASP A 73 -2.78 20.77 -20.20
C ASP A 73 -1.76 20.38 -19.10
N SER A 74 -2.24 19.90 -17.95
CA SER A 74 -1.38 19.51 -16.83
C SER A 74 -1.07 18.02 -16.89
N ARG A 75 0.23 17.68 -17.02
CA ARG A 75 0.73 16.31 -16.89
C ARG A 75 1.10 16.05 -15.44
N VAL A 76 0.48 15.06 -14.83
CA VAL A 76 0.99 14.45 -13.59
C VAL A 76 1.79 13.21 -13.99
N SER A 77 3.11 13.25 -13.76
CA SER A 77 3.98 12.09 -13.93
C SER A 77 4.32 11.51 -12.57
N TRP A 78 3.94 10.26 -12.33
CA TRP A 78 4.40 9.51 -11.16
C TRP A 78 5.63 8.72 -11.57
N GLU A 79 6.81 9.15 -11.11
CA GLU A 79 8.04 8.37 -11.23
C GLU A 79 7.98 7.24 -10.19
N VAL A 80 7.67 6.03 -10.63
CA VAL A 80 7.72 4.84 -9.76
C VAL A 80 9.16 4.34 -9.77
N LYS A 81 9.88 4.58 -8.67
CA LYS A 81 11.21 3.99 -8.51
C LYS A 81 11.04 2.54 -8.04
N ALA A 82 11.79 1.64 -8.67
CA ALA A 82 11.87 0.26 -8.21
C ALA A 82 12.40 0.25 -6.76
N GLY A 83 11.69 -0.41 -5.85
CA GLY A 83 12.01 -0.44 -4.41
C GLY A 83 11.12 0.42 -3.51
N ASP A 84 10.17 1.20 -4.06
CA ASP A 84 9.31 2.07 -3.24
C ASP A 84 8.26 1.32 -2.38
N GLY A 85 8.06 0.02 -2.57
CA GLY A 85 7.17 -0.81 -1.74
C GLY A 85 5.77 -0.20 -1.59
N LEU A 86 5.30 -0.03 -0.35
CA LEU A 86 4.03 0.64 -0.03
C LEU A 86 3.96 2.09 -0.54
N LYS A 87 5.09 2.76 -0.79
CA LYS A 87 5.09 4.14 -1.33
C LYS A 87 4.79 4.21 -2.83
N SER A 88 4.69 3.09 -3.52
CA SER A 88 4.47 3.05 -4.98
C SER A 88 3.06 3.52 -5.41
N THR A 89 2.08 3.45 -4.51
CA THR A 89 0.71 3.93 -4.78
C THR A 89 0.25 4.95 -3.73
N ARG A 90 -0.76 5.77 -4.07
CA ARG A 90 -1.37 6.71 -3.11
C ARG A 90 -1.95 6.00 -1.88
N PHE A 91 -2.48 4.79 -2.08
CA PHE A 91 -3.10 4.00 -1.02
C PHE A 91 -2.05 3.50 -0.02
N GLY A 92 -0.93 2.97 -0.50
CA GLY A 92 0.13 2.53 0.42
C GLY A 92 0.83 3.69 1.13
N LYS A 93 0.91 4.89 0.53
CA LYS A 93 1.32 6.13 1.24
C LYS A 93 0.34 6.48 2.37
N MET A 94 -0.96 6.30 2.16
CA MET A 94 -1.98 6.54 3.19
C MET A 94 -1.89 5.51 4.32
N ALA A 95 -1.70 4.23 4.00
CA ALA A 95 -1.46 3.19 5.01
C ALA A 95 -0.25 3.52 5.90
N LEU A 96 0.85 4.01 5.30
CA LEU A 96 2.03 4.46 6.04
C LEU A 96 1.76 5.69 6.93
N LEU A 97 0.87 6.60 6.51
CA LEU A 97 0.49 7.77 7.29
C LEU A 97 -0.36 7.39 8.52
N LEU A 98 -1.24 6.41 8.36
CA LEU A 98 -2.15 5.94 9.41
C LEU A 98 -1.46 5.03 10.44
N ASP A 99 -0.37 4.37 10.06
CA ASP A 99 0.44 3.57 10.97
C ASP A 99 1.30 4.45 11.92
N SER A 100 0.70 4.83 13.05
CA SER A 100 1.39 5.59 14.10
C SER A 100 2.56 4.83 14.75
N SER A 101 2.59 3.49 14.65
CA SER A 101 3.67 2.66 15.19
C SER A 101 4.94 2.69 14.35
N LYS A 102 4.84 3.15 13.09
CA LYS A 102 5.90 3.15 12.07
C LYS A 102 6.43 1.76 11.73
N THR A 103 5.69 0.71 12.04
CA THR A 103 6.08 -0.68 11.76
C THR A 103 6.09 -0.95 10.25
N LEU A 104 5.07 -0.47 9.53
CA LEU A 104 5.01 -0.54 8.06
C LEU A 104 6.13 0.26 7.41
N ALA A 105 6.46 1.41 7.98
CA ALA A 105 7.53 2.26 7.48
C ALA A 105 8.90 1.59 7.60
N LYS A 106 9.15 0.84 8.68
CA LYS A 106 10.40 0.09 8.88
C LYS A 106 10.58 -1.03 7.85
N LEU A 107 9.51 -1.76 7.53
CA LEU A 107 9.54 -2.82 6.51
C LEU A 107 9.86 -2.29 5.11
N SER A 108 9.54 -1.03 4.83
CA SER A 108 9.82 -0.38 3.54
C SER A 108 11.30 -0.03 3.32
N VAL A 109 12.19 -0.12 4.33
CA VAL A 109 13.59 0.36 4.24
C VAL A 109 14.62 -0.77 4.10
N GLU A 110 14.24 -2.04 4.26
CA GLU A 110 15.21 -3.16 4.42
C GLU A 110 15.83 -3.74 3.12
N SER A 111 15.84 -3.03 1.99
CA SER A 111 16.71 -3.40 0.85
C SER A 111 17.08 -2.13 0.08
N VAL A 112 18.34 -1.72 -0.03
CA VAL A 112 19.51 -2.41 -0.61
C VAL A 112 20.78 -1.97 0.13
N ALA A 113 21.62 -2.91 0.59
CA ALA A 113 22.98 -2.59 0.98
C ALA A 113 23.80 -2.18 -0.26
N GLU A 114 24.15 -0.90 -0.38
CA GLU A 114 25.01 -0.39 -1.45
C GLU A 114 26.47 -0.74 -1.12
N PHE A 115 26.99 -1.83 -1.71
CA PHE A 115 28.41 -2.15 -1.64
C PHE A 115 29.19 -1.22 -2.60
N ARG A 116 29.80 -0.17 -2.06
CA ARG A 116 30.80 0.62 -2.80
C ARG A 116 32.15 -0.08 -2.76
N VAL A 117 32.53 -0.69 -3.88
CA VAL A 117 33.90 -1.15 -4.10
C VAL A 117 34.73 0.05 -4.51
N PHE A 118 35.63 0.51 -3.63
CA PHE A 118 36.69 1.42 -4.00
C PHE A 118 37.79 0.61 -4.68
N GLY A 119 37.86 0.67 -6.00
CA GLY A 119 38.99 0.13 -6.76
C GLY A 119 40.27 0.90 -6.42
N GLY A 120 41.32 0.18 -6.04
CA GLY A 120 42.69 0.68 -5.91
C GLY A 120 43.53 0.34 -7.12
#